data_AF-A0A959A6A5-F1
#
_entry.id   AF-A0A959A6A5-F1
#
_cell.length_a   1.000
_cell.length_b   1.000
_cell.length_c   1.000
_cell.angle_alpha   90.00
_cell.angle_beta   90.00
_cell.angle_gamma   90.00
#
_symmetry.space_group_name_H-M   'P 1'
#
loop_
_entity.id
_entity.type
_entity.pdbx_description
1 polymer ?
#
loop_
_entity_poly.entity_id
_entity_poly.type
_entity_poly.pdbx_seq_one_letter_code
_entity_poly.pdbx_strand_id
1 'polypeptide(L)'
;VPYCLSAQNIWVADNNPNAPTGSHIFSTVQEAVNAASAGDIVQVQPSPYTYGNATIDKQITLVGIGFNLTKDLPLQSSMGDITLTNNADNTSDADGTIIKGLTLGILYVGANNGPSYTLENVTVYNCKINYVYSSTSYYPVDNFEIYNCYIFNSSNGIIFYKKVTNTLIRNNLIIGSIELRSSSAGTSNIITNNILYDGIYVVADGTYTQIVNNIFVGQPGTESGFKSKLTHCIVGNNIFYGSTPSIGASGSTSTNFQLNTFDYNLVYST
;
A
#
# COMPACT_ATOMS: atom_id res chain seq x y z
N VAL A 1 -0.02 3.96 -34.89
CA VAL A 1 -1.34 4.13 -34.25
C VAL A 1 -1.44 5.60 -33.88
N PRO A 2 -2.45 6.36 -34.33
CA PRO A 2 -2.57 7.76 -33.93
C PRO A 2 -2.97 7.79 -32.45
N TYR A 3 -2.16 8.45 -31.62
CA TYR A 3 -2.51 8.76 -30.25
C TYR A 3 -3.62 9.81 -30.29
N CYS A 4 -4.88 9.39 -30.16
CA CYS A 4 -5.96 10.31 -29.86
C CYS A 4 -5.75 10.78 -28.42
N LEU A 5 -5.29 12.02 -28.25
CA LEU A 5 -5.28 12.69 -26.95
C LEU A 5 -6.74 12.91 -26.54
N SER A 6 -7.32 11.96 -25.82
CA SER A 6 -8.54 12.23 -25.07
C SER A 6 -8.20 13.21 -23.97
N ALA A 7 -8.95 14.31 -23.86
CA ALA A 7 -8.83 15.19 -22.71
C ALA A 7 -9.18 14.41 -21.44
N GLN A 8 -8.38 14.61 -20.38
CA GLN A 8 -8.66 14.06 -19.07
C GLN A 8 -9.89 14.76 -18.47
N ASN A 9 -10.92 14.01 -18.12
CA ASN A 9 -12.09 14.55 -17.44
C ASN A 9 -11.92 14.49 -15.92
N ILE A 10 -12.64 15.36 -15.24
CA ILE A 10 -12.80 15.33 -13.78
C ILE A 10 -14.24 14.95 -13.48
N TRP A 11 -14.38 13.89 -12.70
CA TRP A 11 -15.62 13.41 -12.12
C TRP A 11 -15.59 13.68 -10.62
N VAL A 12 -16.70 14.13 -10.05
CA VAL A 12 -16.76 14.52 -8.64
C VAL A 12 -17.68 13.56 -7.90
N ALA A 13 -17.16 12.92 -6.86
CA ALA A 13 -17.97 12.25 -5.87
C ALA A 13 -18.25 13.24 -4.73
N ASP A 14 -19.52 13.61 -4.57
CA ASP A 14 -20.01 14.51 -3.53
C ASP A 14 -21.35 13.99 -3.00
N ASN A 15 -21.32 13.42 -1.79
CA ASN A 15 -22.50 12.91 -1.10
C ASN A 15 -22.98 13.83 0.03
N ASN A 16 -22.54 15.10 0.03
CA ASN A 16 -23.04 16.08 0.98
C ASN A 16 -24.53 16.38 0.71
N PRO A 17 -25.34 16.70 1.74
CA PRO A 17 -26.76 17.02 1.56
C PRO A 17 -27.05 18.20 0.62
N ASN A 18 -26.06 19.08 0.43
CA ASN A 18 -26.10 20.24 -0.43
C ASN A 18 -25.17 20.13 -1.65
N ALA A 19 -24.79 18.90 -2.03
CA ALA A 19 -23.98 18.65 -3.21
C ALA A 19 -24.63 19.31 -4.46
N PRO A 20 -23.83 19.95 -5.34
CA PRO A 20 -24.36 20.49 -6.58
C PRO A 20 -24.86 19.38 -7.50
N THR A 21 -25.77 19.71 -8.41
CA THR A 21 -26.20 18.79 -9.47
C THR A 21 -25.39 19.01 -10.75
N GLY A 22 -25.18 17.96 -11.52
CA GLY A 22 -24.45 18.03 -12.79
C GLY A 22 -24.16 16.65 -13.35
N SER A 23 -23.87 16.58 -14.65
CA SER A 23 -23.55 15.31 -15.32
C SER A 23 -22.25 14.66 -14.83
N HIS A 24 -21.40 15.41 -14.13
CA HIS A 24 -20.12 14.95 -13.60
C HIS A 24 -20.10 14.83 -12.07
N ILE A 25 -21.25 14.90 -11.41
CA ILE A 25 -21.36 14.85 -9.95
C ILE A 25 -22.15 13.61 -9.55
N PHE A 26 -21.56 12.79 -8.69
CA PHE A 26 -22.13 11.52 -8.25
C PHE A 26 -22.16 11.41 -6.73
N SER A 27 -23.12 10.65 -6.23
CA SER A 27 -23.28 10.41 -4.80
C SER A 27 -22.33 9.35 -4.26
N THR A 28 -21.68 8.57 -5.13
CA THR A 28 -20.70 7.55 -4.74
C THR A 28 -19.46 7.62 -5.61
N VAL A 29 -18.34 7.11 -5.09
CA VAL A 29 -17.11 6.98 -5.88
C VAL A 29 -17.27 5.90 -6.94
N GLN A 30 -18.01 4.81 -6.70
CA GLN A 30 -18.23 3.78 -7.71
C GLN A 30 -18.97 4.32 -8.94
N GLU A 31 -20.01 5.14 -8.76
CA GLU A 31 -20.73 5.77 -9.87
C GLU A 31 -19.79 6.67 -10.69
N ALA A 32 -18.94 7.45 -10.02
CA ALA A 32 -17.94 8.30 -10.68
C ALA A 32 -16.90 7.48 -11.46
N VAL A 33 -16.38 6.40 -10.86
CA VAL A 33 -15.45 5.46 -11.52
C VAL A 33 -16.10 4.76 -12.72
N ASN A 34 -17.38 4.41 -12.63
CA ASN A 34 -18.11 3.79 -13.73
C ASN A 34 -18.26 4.75 -14.92
N ALA A 35 -18.59 6.02 -14.65
CA ALA A 35 -18.71 7.05 -15.69
C ALA A 35 -17.35 7.46 -16.28
N ALA A 36 -16.28 7.35 -15.50
CA ALA A 36 -14.93 7.70 -15.91
C ALA A 36 -14.36 6.77 -16.99
N SER A 37 -13.61 7.37 -17.92
CA SER A 37 -12.74 6.66 -18.86
C SER A 37 -11.38 6.40 -18.23
N ALA A 38 -10.62 5.46 -18.80
CA ALA A 38 -9.24 5.23 -18.37
C ALA A 38 -8.40 6.52 -18.52
N GLY A 39 -7.65 6.87 -17.47
CA GLY A 39 -6.85 8.08 -17.39
C GLY A 39 -7.56 9.29 -16.75
N ASP A 40 -8.86 9.21 -16.47
CA ASP A 40 -9.62 10.30 -15.84
C ASP A 40 -9.30 10.48 -14.34
N ILE A 41 -9.72 11.63 -13.81
CA ILE A 41 -9.65 11.96 -12.38
C ILE A 41 -11.03 11.78 -11.75
N VAL A 42 -11.07 11.12 -10.59
CA VAL A 42 -12.22 11.14 -9.68
C VAL A 42 -11.84 11.94 -8.43
N GLN A 43 -12.45 13.11 -8.25
CA GLN A 43 -12.27 13.96 -7.08
C GLN A 43 -13.33 13.65 -6.01
N VAL A 44 -12.89 13.30 -4.80
CA VAL A 44 -13.75 12.91 -3.69
C VAL A 44 -13.86 14.05 -2.68
N GLN A 45 -15.04 14.67 -2.59
CA GLN A 45 -15.27 15.79 -1.68
C GLN A 45 -15.25 15.33 -0.21
N PRO A 46 -14.78 16.18 0.73
CA PRO A 46 -14.98 15.94 2.15
C PRO A 46 -16.47 15.77 2.47
N SER A 47 -16.82 14.82 3.31
CA SER A 47 -18.20 14.60 3.73
C SER A 47 -18.29 14.01 5.14
N PRO A 48 -19.41 14.22 5.86
CA PRO A 48 -19.69 13.48 7.09
C PRO A 48 -20.04 12.00 6.83
N TYR A 49 -20.30 11.61 5.58
CA TYR A 49 -20.70 10.26 5.18
C TYR A 49 -19.60 9.56 4.39
N THR A 50 -19.51 8.23 4.54
CA THR A 50 -18.66 7.40 3.68
C THR A 50 -19.24 7.29 2.26
N TYR A 51 -18.37 7.25 1.26
CA TYR A 51 -18.74 7.03 -0.15
C TYR A 51 -18.93 5.54 -0.51
N GLY A 52 -18.78 4.64 0.47
CA GLY A 52 -18.88 3.20 0.26
C GLY A 52 -17.62 2.58 -0.34
N ASN A 53 -17.76 1.40 -0.91
CA ASN A 53 -16.66 0.67 -1.55
C ASN A 53 -16.54 1.03 -3.02
N ALA A 54 -15.35 0.82 -3.61
CA ALA A 54 -15.14 0.96 -5.04
C ALA A 54 -14.25 -0.16 -5.61
N THR A 55 -14.61 -0.66 -6.79
CA THR A 55 -13.79 -1.51 -7.63
C THR A 55 -13.31 -0.69 -8.82
N ILE A 56 -12.00 -0.69 -9.03
CA ILE A 56 -11.31 0.01 -10.13
C ILE A 56 -10.70 -1.08 -11.02
N ASP A 57 -11.12 -1.11 -12.27
CA ASP A 57 -10.73 -2.07 -13.32
C ASP A 57 -10.20 -1.37 -14.59
N LYS A 58 -9.85 -0.09 -14.44
CA LYS A 58 -9.28 0.80 -15.45
C LYS A 58 -8.37 1.80 -14.75
N GLN A 59 -7.39 2.38 -15.46
CA GLN A 59 -6.54 3.42 -14.89
C GLN A 59 -7.38 4.62 -14.40
N ILE A 60 -7.32 4.95 -13.11
CA ILE A 60 -8.00 6.12 -12.53
C ILE A 60 -7.03 6.90 -11.63
N THR A 61 -7.16 8.23 -11.60
CA THR A 61 -6.57 9.06 -10.54
C THR A 61 -7.64 9.44 -9.52
N LEU A 62 -7.62 8.79 -8.34
CA LEU A 62 -8.57 9.06 -7.26
C LEU A 62 -7.97 10.05 -6.26
N VAL A 63 -8.66 11.18 -6.05
CA VAL A 63 -8.12 12.33 -5.30
C VAL A 63 -9.06 12.74 -4.19
N GLY A 64 -8.66 12.50 -2.94
CA GLY A 64 -9.25 13.12 -1.78
C GLY A 64 -8.46 14.33 -1.29
N ILE A 65 -8.89 14.86 -0.15
CA ILE A 65 -8.39 16.11 0.44
C ILE A 65 -7.14 15.95 1.33
N GLY A 66 -6.58 14.74 1.45
CA GLY A 66 -5.52 14.45 2.42
C GLY A 66 -6.07 13.95 3.76
N PHE A 67 -5.31 13.09 4.43
CA PHE A 67 -5.48 12.87 5.86
C PHE A 67 -4.68 13.94 6.61
N ASN A 68 -5.37 14.80 7.33
CA ASN A 68 -4.75 15.68 8.32
C ASN A 68 -5.39 15.34 9.66
N LEU A 69 -4.56 15.02 10.66
CA LEU A 69 -5.00 14.59 11.98
C LEU A 69 -5.59 15.76 12.80
N THR A 70 -5.31 17.01 12.42
CA THR A 70 -5.73 18.23 13.11
C THR A 70 -6.36 19.22 12.15
N LYS A 71 -7.60 18.96 11.70
CA LYS A 71 -8.37 19.91 10.90
C LYS A 71 -9.37 20.67 11.78
N ASP A 72 -9.54 21.95 11.50
CA ASP A 72 -10.58 22.79 12.12
C ASP A 72 -12.00 22.29 11.78
N LEU A 73 -12.16 21.69 10.60
CA LEU A 73 -13.37 20.96 10.18
C LEU A 73 -13.03 19.47 10.00
N PRO A 74 -13.66 18.55 10.74
CA PRO A 74 -13.27 17.14 10.78
C PRO A 74 -13.72 16.32 9.55
N LEU A 75 -14.13 16.97 8.47
CA LEU A 75 -14.60 16.28 7.26
C LEU A 75 -13.44 15.57 6.54
N GLN A 76 -13.74 14.40 6.01
CA GLN A 76 -12.79 13.49 5.37
C GLN A 76 -13.35 13.01 4.03
N SER A 77 -12.47 12.73 3.08
CA SER A 77 -12.81 11.97 1.86
C SER A 77 -12.78 10.48 2.22
N SER A 78 -13.82 10.02 2.92
CA SER A 78 -13.86 8.69 3.54
C SER A 78 -14.48 7.65 2.62
N MET A 79 -13.76 6.55 2.42
CA MET A 79 -14.15 5.38 1.66
C MET A 79 -14.24 4.16 2.57
N GLY A 80 -15.03 3.17 2.17
CA GLY A 80 -14.86 1.81 2.64
C GLY A 80 -13.62 1.19 1.98
N ASP A 81 -13.79 0.04 1.35
CA ASP A 81 -12.69 -0.67 0.69
C ASP A 81 -12.52 -0.23 -0.77
N ILE A 82 -11.27 -0.24 -1.25
CA ILE A 82 -10.94 -0.07 -2.66
C ILE A 82 -10.31 -1.35 -3.18
N THR A 83 -10.80 -1.83 -4.31
CA THR A 83 -10.30 -3.03 -4.99
C THR A 83 -9.70 -2.66 -6.34
N LEU A 84 -8.40 -2.88 -6.51
CA LEU A 84 -7.71 -2.77 -7.80
C LEU A 84 -7.68 -4.13 -8.47
N THR A 85 -8.26 -4.21 -9.67
CA THR A 85 -8.46 -5.46 -10.40
C THR A 85 -8.29 -5.27 -11.92
N ASN A 86 -8.32 -6.36 -12.68
CA ASN A 86 -8.67 -6.34 -14.10
C ASN A 86 -10.18 -6.48 -14.30
N ASN A 87 -10.65 -6.17 -15.51
CA ASN A 87 -12.00 -6.50 -15.95
C ASN A 87 -12.11 -7.98 -16.37
N ALA A 88 -13.34 -8.45 -16.61
CA ALA A 88 -13.63 -9.88 -16.80
C ALA A 88 -12.98 -10.51 -18.04
N ASP A 89 -12.64 -9.72 -19.06
CA ASP A 89 -12.02 -10.18 -20.31
C ASP A 89 -10.56 -9.75 -20.48
N ASN A 90 -9.98 -9.09 -19.46
CA ASN A 90 -8.62 -8.56 -19.44
C ASN A 90 -8.33 -7.57 -20.58
N THR A 91 -9.33 -6.79 -20.98
CA THR A 91 -9.18 -5.68 -21.94
C THR A 91 -8.90 -4.34 -21.26
N SER A 92 -9.12 -4.24 -19.94
CA SER A 92 -8.70 -3.12 -19.11
C SER A 92 -8.34 -3.59 -17.69
N ASP A 93 -7.47 -2.84 -17.04
CA ASP A 93 -7.04 -3.09 -15.67
C ASP A 93 -6.72 -1.78 -14.93
N ALA A 94 -6.54 -1.91 -13.62
CA ALA A 94 -6.21 -0.80 -12.74
C ALA A 94 -4.74 -0.33 -12.86
N ASP A 95 -3.99 -0.75 -13.88
CA ASP A 95 -2.59 -0.36 -14.04
C ASP A 95 -2.46 1.17 -14.14
N GLY A 96 -1.38 1.70 -13.57
CA GLY A 96 -1.13 3.14 -13.58
C GLY A 96 -2.09 3.95 -12.69
N THR A 97 -2.93 3.31 -11.87
CA THR A 97 -3.85 3.98 -10.95
C THR A 97 -3.10 4.75 -9.87
N ILE A 98 -3.58 5.97 -9.59
CA ILE A 98 -3.05 6.83 -8.54
C ILE A 98 -4.14 7.03 -7.49
N ILE A 99 -3.85 6.70 -6.23
CA ILE A 99 -4.76 6.94 -5.10
C ILE A 99 -4.08 7.93 -4.15
N LYS A 100 -4.70 9.09 -3.93
CA LYS A 100 -4.15 10.07 -3.00
C LYS A 100 -5.20 10.76 -2.15
N GLY A 101 -4.80 11.11 -0.93
CA GLY A 101 -5.59 12.02 -0.12
C GLY A 101 -6.84 11.44 0.53
N LEU A 102 -6.97 10.11 0.62
CA LEU A 102 -8.17 9.45 1.11
C LEU A 102 -8.01 8.92 2.52
N THR A 103 -9.14 8.75 3.21
CA THR A 103 -9.25 7.83 4.34
C THR A 103 -10.02 6.62 3.86
N LEU A 104 -9.45 5.43 3.93
CA LEU A 104 -10.10 4.21 3.43
C LEU A 104 -9.92 3.03 4.39
N GLY A 105 -10.81 2.05 4.26
CA GLY A 105 -10.71 0.75 4.88
C GLY A 105 -9.53 -0.02 4.31
N ILE A 106 -9.80 -1.06 3.53
CA ILE A 106 -8.79 -1.94 2.98
C ILE A 106 -8.49 -1.52 1.53
N LEU A 107 -7.20 -1.47 1.18
CA LEU A 107 -6.78 -1.42 -0.22
C LEU A 107 -6.42 -2.82 -0.68
N TYR A 108 -7.28 -3.44 -1.48
CA TYR A 108 -7.02 -4.70 -2.14
C TYR A 108 -6.25 -4.46 -3.44
N VAL A 109 -5.08 -5.08 -3.58
CA VAL A 109 -4.21 -4.92 -4.76
C VAL A 109 -3.98 -6.24 -5.47
N GLY A 110 -4.23 -6.24 -6.79
CA GLY A 110 -4.11 -7.43 -7.63
C GLY A 110 -5.28 -8.38 -7.46
N ALA A 111 -6.47 -7.90 -7.11
CA ALA A 111 -7.62 -8.77 -6.90
C ALA A 111 -8.00 -9.53 -8.19
N ASN A 112 -8.58 -10.72 -8.02
CA ASN A 112 -8.95 -11.57 -9.14
C ASN A 112 -10.38 -11.31 -9.59
N ASN A 113 -10.55 -10.84 -10.82
CA ASN A 113 -11.87 -10.69 -11.43
C ASN A 113 -11.90 -11.14 -12.91
N GLY A 114 -10.84 -11.76 -13.41
CA GLY A 114 -10.71 -12.13 -14.82
C GLY A 114 -9.60 -13.16 -15.09
N PRO A 115 -9.05 -13.20 -16.32
CA PRO A 115 -7.83 -13.92 -16.65
C PRO A 115 -6.62 -13.46 -15.83
N SER A 116 -5.53 -14.22 -15.87
CA SER A 116 -4.29 -13.85 -15.19
C SER A 116 -3.70 -12.56 -15.75
N TYR A 117 -3.39 -11.62 -14.87
CA TYR A 117 -2.63 -10.39 -15.19
C TYR A 117 -1.57 -10.14 -14.11
N THR A 118 -0.83 -9.05 -14.23
CA THR A 118 0.02 -8.48 -13.17
C THR A 118 -0.45 -7.04 -12.97
N LEU A 119 -0.72 -6.63 -11.73
CA LEU A 119 -1.08 -5.23 -11.47
C LEU A 119 0.19 -4.38 -11.42
N GLU A 120 0.29 -3.37 -12.28
CA GLU A 120 1.52 -2.61 -12.48
C GLU A 120 1.34 -1.09 -12.27
N ASN A 121 2.43 -0.43 -11.87
CA ASN A 121 2.56 1.03 -11.89
C ASN A 121 1.56 1.79 -10.98
N VAL A 122 1.16 1.18 -9.87
CA VAL A 122 0.20 1.78 -8.93
C VAL A 122 0.92 2.67 -7.91
N THR A 123 0.40 3.88 -7.69
CA THR A 123 0.95 4.82 -6.71
C THR A 123 -0.10 5.21 -5.66
N VAL A 124 0.24 5.08 -4.38
CA VAL A 124 -0.64 5.40 -3.25
C VAL A 124 0.05 6.38 -2.30
N TYR A 125 -0.53 7.55 -2.05
CA TYR A 125 0.13 8.51 -1.15
C TYR A 125 -0.76 9.49 -0.42
N ASN A 126 -0.25 10.03 0.70
CA ASN A 126 -1.00 10.99 1.51
C ASN A 126 -2.38 10.44 1.93
N CYS A 127 -2.44 9.15 2.27
CA CYS A 127 -3.67 8.45 2.66
C CYS A 127 -3.60 7.95 4.11
N LYS A 128 -4.77 7.85 4.76
CA LYS A 128 -4.96 7.07 5.98
C LYS A 128 -5.68 5.77 5.61
N ILE A 129 -5.04 4.63 5.85
CA ILE A 129 -5.50 3.33 5.36
C ILE A 129 -5.55 2.36 6.54
N ASN A 130 -6.59 1.53 6.61
CA ASN A 130 -6.64 0.45 7.61
C ASN A 130 -5.43 -0.47 7.40
N TYR A 131 -5.37 -1.13 6.25
CA TYR A 131 -4.22 -1.90 5.79
C TYR A 131 -4.27 -2.12 4.27
N VAL A 132 -3.13 -2.53 3.69
CA VAL A 132 -3.01 -2.91 2.27
C VAL A 132 -2.89 -4.42 2.18
N TYR A 133 -3.62 -5.04 1.24
CA TYR A 133 -3.76 -6.49 1.19
C TYR A 133 -3.74 -7.05 -0.23
N SER A 134 -2.92 -8.07 -0.45
CA SER A 134 -2.97 -8.96 -1.61
C SER A 134 -3.03 -10.42 -1.14
N SER A 135 -4.12 -11.12 -1.47
CA SER A 135 -4.42 -12.50 -1.03
C SER A 135 -3.52 -13.54 -1.71
N THR A 136 -3.44 -14.76 -1.16
CA THR A 136 -2.75 -15.90 -1.80
C THR A 136 -3.38 -16.32 -3.14
N SER A 137 -4.64 -15.96 -3.38
CA SER A 137 -5.31 -16.19 -4.66
C SER A 137 -5.02 -15.09 -5.68
N TYR A 138 -4.61 -13.89 -5.25
CA TYR A 138 -4.51 -12.69 -6.09
C TYR A 138 -3.42 -12.77 -7.18
N TYR A 139 -3.35 -11.76 -8.03
CA TYR A 139 -2.31 -11.66 -9.06
C TYR A 139 -1.02 -11.00 -8.54
N PRO A 140 0.12 -11.22 -9.23
CA PRO A 140 1.35 -10.50 -8.95
C PRO A 140 1.16 -8.98 -9.03
N VAL A 141 1.99 -8.25 -8.28
CA VAL A 141 2.05 -6.79 -8.27
C VAL A 141 3.47 -6.36 -8.64
N ASP A 142 3.62 -5.44 -9.57
CA ASP A 142 4.91 -4.86 -9.95
C ASP A 142 4.88 -3.33 -9.91
N ASN A 143 6.01 -2.72 -9.60
CA ASN A 143 6.16 -1.26 -9.58
C ASN A 143 5.08 -0.55 -8.74
N PHE A 144 4.81 -1.07 -7.54
CA PHE A 144 3.90 -0.47 -6.57
C PHE A 144 4.65 0.53 -5.67
N GLU A 145 4.13 1.74 -5.55
CA GLU A 145 4.68 2.74 -4.66
C GLU A 145 3.65 3.16 -3.60
N ILE A 146 4.05 3.15 -2.33
CA ILE A 146 3.24 3.70 -1.24
C ILE A 146 4.06 4.62 -0.34
N TYR A 147 3.60 5.86 -0.18
CA TYR A 147 4.33 6.84 0.61
C TYR A 147 3.52 7.92 1.30
N ASN A 148 4.10 8.51 2.36
CA ASN A 148 3.45 9.55 3.16
C ASN A 148 2.07 9.10 3.66
N CYS A 149 1.88 7.81 3.96
CA CYS A 149 0.61 7.27 4.46
C CYS A 149 0.67 6.96 5.95
N TYR A 150 -0.51 6.94 6.56
CA TYR A 150 -0.73 6.39 7.90
C TYR A 150 -1.50 5.07 7.80
N ILE A 151 -0.82 3.95 8.04
CA ILE A 151 -1.40 2.60 8.05
C ILE A 151 -1.68 2.20 9.49
N PHE A 152 -2.94 2.20 9.90
CA PHE A 152 -3.30 2.29 11.33
C PHE A 152 -3.76 0.98 11.97
N ASN A 153 -3.96 -0.09 11.20
CA ASN A 153 -4.32 -1.38 11.78
C ASN A 153 -3.13 -1.98 12.51
N SER A 154 -3.34 -2.44 13.75
CA SER A 154 -2.28 -3.02 14.58
C SER A 154 -2.05 -4.50 14.34
N SER A 155 -3.01 -5.19 13.71
CA SER A 155 -2.91 -6.62 13.41
C SER A 155 -2.36 -6.89 12.01
N ASN A 156 -2.56 -5.95 11.08
CA ASN A 156 -2.14 -6.03 9.68
C ASN A 156 -1.55 -4.68 9.24
N GLY A 157 -0.46 -4.64 8.48
CA GLY A 157 0.04 -3.39 7.88
C GLY A 157 -0.06 -3.40 6.36
N ILE A 158 1.00 -3.81 5.69
CA ILE A 158 1.05 -3.95 4.23
C ILE A 158 1.39 -5.40 3.94
N ILE A 159 0.47 -6.15 3.35
CA ILE A 159 0.61 -7.60 3.20
C ILE A 159 0.47 -8.00 1.74
N PHE A 160 1.52 -8.61 1.20
CA PHE A 160 1.55 -9.23 -0.11
C PHE A 160 1.78 -10.74 0.03
N TYR A 161 0.72 -11.53 -0.14
CA TYR A 161 0.83 -13.00 -0.21
C TYR A 161 1.30 -13.51 -1.57
N LYS A 162 1.24 -12.65 -2.60
CA LYS A 162 1.66 -12.95 -3.97
C LYS A 162 2.89 -12.16 -4.36
N LYS A 163 3.49 -12.54 -5.50
CA LYS A 163 4.74 -11.95 -5.99
C LYS A 163 4.59 -10.45 -6.07
N VAL A 164 5.49 -9.75 -5.39
CA VAL A 164 5.58 -8.30 -5.37
C VAL A 164 7.00 -7.90 -5.73
N THR A 165 7.14 -7.12 -6.80
CA THR A 165 8.44 -6.69 -7.34
C THR A 165 8.48 -5.19 -7.58
N ASN A 166 9.70 -4.64 -7.67
CA ASN A 166 9.97 -3.24 -7.91
C ASN A 166 9.18 -2.29 -7.00
N THR A 167 8.89 -2.73 -5.77
CA THR A 167 7.98 -2.01 -4.87
C THR A 167 8.75 -1.10 -3.94
N LEU A 168 8.26 0.13 -3.79
CA LEU A 168 8.84 1.16 -2.94
C LEU A 168 7.85 1.55 -1.83
N ILE A 169 8.20 1.21 -0.59
CA ILE A 169 7.44 1.53 0.62
C ILE A 169 8.23 2.56 1.41
N ARG A 170 7.80 3.82 1.43
CA ARG A 170 8.59 4.89 2.06
C ARG A 170 7.84 5.98 2.78
N ASN A 171 8.47 6.61 3.76
CA ASN A 171 7.89 7.77 4.49
C ASN A 171 6.51 7.48 5.09
N ASN A 172 6.24 6.24 5.50
CA ASN A 172 4.97 5.86 6.11
C ASN A 172 5.10 5.74 7.63
N LEU A 173 3.99 6.00 8.32
CA LEU A 173 3.77 5.54 9.69
C LEU A 173 2.91 4.28 9.63
N ILE A 174 3.45 3.14 10.07
CA ILE A 174 2.78 1.84 9.95
C ILE A 174 2.70 1.21 11.34
N ILE A 175 1.47 0.93 11.79
CA ILE A 175 1.23 0.31 13.09
C ILE A 175 1.41 -1.21 13.03
N GLY A 176 0.91 -1.86 11.98
CA GLY A 176 1.08 -3.29 11.73
C GLY A 176 2.36 -3.62 10.95
N SER A 177 2.53 -4.90 10.61
CA SER A 177 3.71 -5.41 9.90
C SER A 177 3.72 -5.06 8.40
N ILE A 178 4.92 -4.99 7.82
CA ILE A 178 5.09 -5.13 6.36
C ILE A 178 5.42 -6.60 6.08
N GLU A 179 4.66 -7.24 5.20
CA GLU A 179 4.79 -8.66 4.91
C GLU A 179 4.89 -8.91 3.40
N LEU A 180 6.07 -9.27 2.94
CA LEU A 180 6.36 -9.69 1.57
C LEU A 180 6.49 -11.22 1.58
N ARG A 181 5.38 -11.93 1.51
CA ARG A 181 5.33 -13.39 1.74
C ARG A 181 5.58 -14.26 0.50
N SER A 182 5.81 -13.63 -0.67
CA SER A 182 5.97 -14.38 -1.91
C SER A 182 7.30 -15.10 -2.00
N SER A 183 7.26 -16.42 -2.21
CA SER A 183 8.40 -17.34 -2.27
C SER A 183 9.25 -17.29 -3.55
N SER A 184 8.96 -16.40 -4.51
CA SER A 184 9.70 -16.38 -5.78
C SER A 184 11.00 -15.57 -5.68
N ALA A 185 12.13 -16.15 -6.09
CA ALA A 185 13.40 -15.45 -6.20
C ALA A 185 13.34 -14.26 -7.19
N GLY A 186 14.25 -13.29 -7.01
CA GLY A 186 14.42 -12.16 -7.91
C GLY A 186 13.48 -10.99 -7.65
N THR A 187 12.98 -10.83 -6.43
CA THR A 187 12.24 -9.62 -6.06
C THR A 187 13.18 -8.53 -5.58
N SER A 188 13.02 -7.31 -6.11
CA SER A 188 13.80 -6.12 -5.76
C SER A 188 12.86 -5.08 -5.17
N ASN A 189 12.75 -5.02 -3.85
CA ASN A 189 11.87 -4.10 -3.14
C ASN A 189 12.70 -3.16 -2.26
N ILE A 190 12.18 -1.97 -2.01
CA ILE A 190 12.83 -0.97 -1.15
C ILE A 190 11.85 -0.54 -0.08
N ILE A 191 12.23 -0.76 1.18
CA ILE A 191 11.51 -0.32 2.37
C ILE A 191 12.39 0.72 3.05
N THR A 192 12.03 2.01 2.95
CA THR A 192 12.90 3.10 3.42
C THR A 192 12.18 4.23 4.14
N ASN A 193 12.81 4.84 5.14
CA ASN A 193 12.29 6.04 5.81
C ASN A 193 10.90 5.84 6.44
N ASN A 194 10.55 4.63 6.87
CA ASN A 194 9.29 4.36 7.56
C ASN A 194 9.49 4.38 9.09
N ILE A 195 8.41 4.69 9.81
CA ILE A 195 8.28 4.43 11.24
C ILE A 195 7.34 3.24 11.40
N LEU A 196 7.85 2.16 12.00
CA LEU A 196 7.19 0.86 12.10
C LEU A 196 7.00 0.52 13.57
N TYR A 197 5.76 0.33 14.03
CA TYR A 197 5.48 -0.15 15.40
C TYR A 197 5.50 -1.67 15.51
N ASP A 198 5.68 -2.34 14.38
CA ASP A 198 5.76 -3.77 14.27
C ASP A 198 6.90 -4.14 13.29
N GLY A 199 7.04 -5.43 13.00
CA GLY A 199 8.14 -5.96 12.21
C GLY A 199 7.96 -5.98 10.71
N ILE A 200 9.04 -6.34 10.03
CA ILE A 200 9.04 -6.74 8.63
C ILE A 200 9.12 -8.27 8.53
N TYR A 201 8.29 -8.86 7.66
CA TYR A 201 8.29 -10.27 7.31
C TYR A 201 8.57 -10.43 5.82
N VAL A 202 9.71 -10.98 5.45
CA VAL A 202 10.06 -11.30 4.04
C VAL A 202 10.26 -12.80 3.91
N VAL A 203 9.54 -13.45 3.00
CA VAL A 203 9.68 -14.90 2.73
C VAL A 203 10.01 -15.09 1.26
N ALA A 204 11.29 -15.03 0.92
CA ALA A 204 11.80 -15.63 -0.30
C ALA A 204 13.33 -15.67 -0.31
N ASP A 205 13.86 -16.85 -0.61
CA ASP A 205 15.26 -16.97 -1.05
C ASP A 205 15.48 -16.22 -2.36
N GLY A 206 16.55 -15.43 -2.43
CA GLY A 206 16.91 -14.63 -3.62
C GLY A 206 16.17 -13.30 -3.74
N THR A 207 15.64 -12.76 -2.64
CA THR A 207 15.01 -11.44 -2.60
C THR A 207 16.05 -10.36 -2.29
N TYR A 208 16.32 -9.47 -3.23
CA TYR A 208 17.23 -8.30 -3.07
C TYR A 208 16.50 -7.12 -2.42
N THR A 209 15.75 -7.37 -1.34
CA THR A 209 15.03 -6.30 -0.65
C THR A 209 16.00 -5.45 0.16
N GLN A 210 15.89 -4.13 -0.02
CA GLN A 210 16.62 -3.14 0.76
C GLN A 210 15.72 -2.63 1.88
N ILE A 211 16.17 -2.77 3.12
CA ILE A 211 15.49 -2.30 4.32
C ILE A 211 16.41 -1.25 4.95
N VAL A 212 16.18 0.02 4.64
CA VAL A 212 17.13 1.08 4.99
C VAL A 212 16.48 2.32 5.60
N ASN A 213 17.18 3.03 6.50
CA ASN A 213 16.69 4.30 7.06
C ASN A 213 15.33 4.21 7.78
N ASN A 214 14.94 3.04 8.31
CA ASN A 214 13.67 2.89 9.03
C ASN A 214 13.88 3.03 10.54
N ILE A 215 12.81 3.40 11.23
CA ILE A 215 12.73 3.41 12.69
C ILE A 215 11.74 2.33 13.11
N PHE A 216 12.22 1.31 13.81
CA PHE A 216 11.42 0.27 14.42
C PHE A 216 11.16 0.65 15.88
N VAL A 217 9.89 0.70 16.27
CA VAL A 217 9.42 1.04 17.61
C VAL A 217 8.75 -0.20 18.19
N GLY A 218 9.34 -0.80 19.20
CA GLY A 218 8.80 -1.99 19.86
C GLY A 218 8.68 -1.83 21.37
N GLN A 219 8.13 -2.85 22.00
CA GLN A 219 8.21 -2.97 23.45
C GLN A 219 9.59 -3.48 23.86
N PRO A 220 10.20 -2.94 24.93
CA PRO A 220 11.45 -3.44 25.48
C PRO A 220 11.58 -4.96 25.51
N GLY A 221 12.68 -5.46 24.97
CA GLY A 221 12.99 -6.89 24.95
C GLY A 221 12.18 -7.72 23.96
N THR A 222 11.38 -7.10 23.10
CA THR A 222 10.67 -7.82 22.03
C THR A 222 11.53 -7.98 20.79
N GLU A 223 11.55 -9.22 20.33
CA GLU A 223 12.24 -9.69 19.13
C GLU A 223 11.36 -9.47 17.88
N SER A 224 10.94 -8.23 17.63
CA SER A 224 9.89 -7.93 16.66
C SER A 224 10.36 -7.25 15.37
N GLY A 225 11.60 -6.75 15.27
CA GLY A 225 12.03 -5.97 14.09
C GLY A 225 11.95 -6.75 12.77
N PHE A 226 12.31 -8.04 12.80
CA PHE A 226 12.22 -8.95 11.66
C PHE A 226 11.51 -10.25 12.05
N LYS A 227 10.36 -10.52 11.44
CA LYS A 227 9.48 -11.65 11.80
C LYS A 227 9.76 -12.94 11.02
N SER A 228 10.71 -12.92 10.09
CA SER A 228 11.11 -14.07 9.28
C SER A 228 12.62 -14.06 9.06
N LYS A 229 13.13 -15.19 8.55
CA LYS A 229 14.50 -15.25 8.04
C LYS A 229 14.62 -14.34 6.82
N LEU A 230 15.47 -13.32 6.94
CA LEU A 230 15.90 -12.52 5.80
C LEU A 230 16.99 -13.28 5.04
N THR A 231 16.88 -13.35 3.71
CA THR A 231 17.94 -13.87 2.85
C THR A 231 18.16 -12.90 1.69
N HIS A 232 19.43 -12.64 1.34
CA HIS A 232 19.83 -11.75 0.25
C HIS A 232 19.35 -10.28 0.37
N CYS A 233 19.04 -9.83 1.58
CA CYS A 233 18.59 -8.47 1.86
C CYS A 233 19.77 -7.55 2.22
N ILE A 234 19.61 -6.26 1.90
CA ILE A 234 20.49 -5.19 2.39
C ILE A 234 19.76 -4.49 3.53
N VAL A 235 20.34 -4.50 4.73
CA VAL A 235 19.72 -3.92 5.94
C VAL A 235 20.64 -2.84 6.50
N GLY A 236 20.33 -1.57 6.27
CA GLY A 236 21.27 -0.48 6.54
C GLY A 236 20.67 0.74 7.22
N ASN A 237 21.38 1.37 8.14
CA ASN A 237 21.01 2.65 8.74
C ASN A 237 19.61 2.67 9.39
N ASN A 238 19.20 1.56 10.00
CA ASN A 238 17.94 1.49 10.74
C ASN A 238 18.16 1.78 12.23
N ILE A 239 17.13 2.31 12.88
CA ILE A 239 17.08 2.52 14.33
C ILE A 239 16.06 1.54 14.91
N PHE A 240 16.45 0.78 15.91
CA PHE A 240 15.56 -0.11 16.67
C PHE A 240 15.43 0.45 18.09
N TYR A 241 14.25 0.95 18.42
CA TYR A 241 13.91 1.53 19.72
C TYR A 241 12.94 0.62 20.45
N GLY A 242 13.38 0.00 21.54
CA GLY A 242 12.58 -0.96 22.31
C GLY A 242 12.46 -2.34 21.65
N SER A 243 12.52 -2.44 20.32
CA SER A 243 12.66 -3.71 19.60
C SER A 243 14.13 -4.08 19.39
N THR A 244 14.37 -5.36 19.14
CA THR A 244 15.60 -5.83 18.52
C THR A 244 15.30 -6.42 17.14
N PRO A 245 16.23 -6.33 16.18
CA PRO A 245 16.19 -7.19 15.01
C PRO A 245 16.39 -8.63 15.50
N SER A 246 15.33 -9.41 15.53
CA SER A 246 15.36 -10.72 16.19
C SER A 246 16.05 -11.82 15.39
N ILE A 247 16.54 -12.80 16.15
CA ILE A 247 17.14 -14.05 15.69
C ILE A 247 16.17 -15.17 16.14
N GLY A 248 15.02 -15.29 15.47
CA GLY A 248 13.88 -16.01 16.05
C GLY A 248 12.94 -16.73 15.09
N ALA A 249 13.41 -17.33 14.01
CA ALA A 249 12.71 -18.50 13.46
C ALA A 249 12.94 -19.66 14.45
N SER A 250 11.97 -19.94 15.32
CA SER A 250 12.00 -21.06 16.25
C SER A 250 12.37 -22.35 15.51
N GLY A 251 13.61 -22.82 15.67
CA GLY A 251 14.10 -24.07 15.09
C GLY A 251 15.39 -23.98 14.26
N SER A 252 16.07 -22.83 14.17
CA SER A 252 17.27 -22.75 13.32
C SER A 252 18.51 -22.23 14.04
N THR A 253 19.50 -23.12 14.17
CA THR A 253 20.82 -22.92 14.76
C THR A 253 21.60 -21.83 14.02
N SER A 254 21.78 -20.68 14.69
CA SER A 254 22.91 -19.74 14.59
C SER A 254 23.60 -19.48 13.22
N THR A 255 22.88 -19.50 12.10
CA THR A 255 23.46 -19.21 10.77
C THR A 255 22.61 -18.29 9.89
N ASN A 256 21.51 -17.71 10.37
CA ASN A 256 20.41 -17.21 9.51
C ASN A 256 20.48 -15.74 9.02
N PHE A 257 21.69 -15.19 8.85
CA PHE A 257 21.93 -13.96 8.07
C PHE A 257 22.77 -14.23 6.82
N GLN A 258 22.67 -15.43 6.24
CA GLN A 258 23.48 -15.80 5.09
C GLN A 258 23.25 -14.79 3.95
N LEU A 259 24.33 -14.11 3.55
CA LEU A 259 24.38 -13.18 2.43
C LEU A 259 23.62 -11.86 2.61
N ASN A 260 23.24 -11.50 3.84
CA ASN A 260 22.73 -10.15 4.12
C ASN A 260 23.88 -9.20 4.48
N THR A 261 23.75 -7.93 4.11
CA THR A 261 24.66 -6.86 4.57
C THR A 261 23.98 -6.03 5.64
N PHE A 262 24.60 -5.92 6.82
CA PHE A 262 24.10 -5.12 7.95
C PHE A 262 25.06 -3.98 8.27
N ASP A 263 24.68 -2.76 7.92
CA ASP A 263 25.55 -1.58 8.07
C ASP A 263 24.87 -0.47 8.87
N TYR A 264 25.58 0.14 9.83
CA TYR A 264 25.16 1.34 10.57
C TYR A 264 23.80 1.26 11.29
N ASN A 265 23.36 0.08 11.72
CA ASN A 265 22.12 -0.07 12.49
C ASN A 265 22.35 0.28 13.97
N LEU A 266 21.46 1.07 14.57
CA LEU A 266 21.49 1.45 15.98
C LEU A 266 20.39 0.71 16.75
N VAL A 267 20.73 0.10 17.88
CA VAL A 267 19.76 -0.58 18.76
C VAL A 267 19.77 0.08 20.13
N TYR A 268 18.59 0.45 20.62
CA TYR A 268 18.38 0.98 21.96
C TYR A 268 17.36 0.13 22.71
N SER A 269 17.87 -0.71 23.62
CA SER A 269 17.07 -1.48 24.57
C SER A 269 17.10 -0.76 25.93
N THR A 270 15.96 -0.29 26.41
CA THR A 270 15.75 0.14 27.81
C THR A 270 14.86 -0.82 28.52
#